data_AF-A0A925RV07-F1
#
_entry.id   AF-A0A925RV07-F1
#
_cell.length_a   1.000
_cell.length_b   1.000
_cell.length_c   1.000
_cell.angle_alpha   90.00
_cell.angle_beta   90.00
_cell.angle_gamma   90.00
#
_symmetry.space_group_name_H-M   'P 1'
#
loop_
_entity.id
_entity.type
_entity.pdbx_description
1 polymer ?
#
loop_
_entity_poly.entity_id
_entity_poly.type
_entity_poly.pdbx_seq_one_letter_code
_entity_poly.pdbx_strand_id
1 'polypeptide(L)' 'LLLIDTWANGITGKIAEAALEKNGIICNKNTIPGETRSPFDPSGIRVGTPAMTTSGYKEKDFIKVAQKIDIVLRRVL' A
#
# COMPACT_ATOMS: atom_id res chain seq x y z
N LEU A 1 -8.95 5.98 -6.31
CA LEU A 1 -7.87 5.65 -5.34
C LEU A 1 -8.41 4.64 -4.34
N LEU A 2 -7.55 3.87 -3.69
CA LEU A 2 -7.91 2.90 -2.65
C LEU A 2 -7.15 3.21 -1.36
N LEU A 3 -7.84 3.08 -0.23
CA LEU A 3 -7.24 3.03 1.09
C LEU A 3 -7.20 1.56 1.53
N ILE A 4 -6.01 1.07 1.88
CA ILE A 4 -5.78 -0.30 2.29
C ILE A 4 -5.41 -0.29 3.77
N ASP A 5 -6.21 -0.98 4.58
CA ASP A 5 -5.90 -1.26 5.98
C ASP A 5 -4.85 -2.37 6.06
N THR A 6 -3.63 -2.01 6.44
CA THR A 6 -2.53 -2.96 6.64
C THR A 6 -2.44 -3.41 8.10
N TRP A 7 -3.06 -2.66 9.01
CA TRP A 7 -3.07 -2.94 10.45
C TRP A 7 -3.90 -4.17 10.79
N ALA A 8 -4.87 -4.54 9.96
CA ALA A 8 -5.54 -5.85 10.02
C ALA A 8 -4.56 -7.04 10.02
N ASN A 9 -3.34 -6.86 9.52
CA ASN A 9 -2.25 -7.85 9.54
C ASN A 9 -1.10 -7.48 10.50
N GLY A 10 -1.31 -6.52 11.41
CA GLY A 10 -0.28 -6.03 12.34
C GLY A 10 0.81 -5.17 11.71
N ILE A 11 0.65 -4.74 10.45
CA ILE A 11 1.63 -3.94 9.73
C ILE A 11 1.18 -2.48 9.74
N THR A 12 1.99 -1.59 10.31
CA THR A 12 1.70 -0.16 10.28
C THR A 12 1.85 0.39 8.85
N GLY A 13 1.14 1.46 8.53
CA GLY A 13 1.26 2.15 7.25
C GLY A 13 2.68 2.64 6.98
N LYS A 14 3.44 3.01 8.02
CA LYS A 14 4.86 3.39 7.90
C LYS A 14 5.74 2.22 7.49
N ILE A 15 5.53 1.04 8.09
CA ILE A 15 6.28 -0.17 7.73
C ILE A 15 5.88 -0.63 6.33
N ALA A 16 4.59 -0.62 6.01
CA ALA A 16 4.08 -0.99 4.69
C ALA A 16 4.65 -0.08 3.58
N GLU A 17 4.63 1.24 3.77
CA GLU A 17 5.21 2.22 2.85
C GLU A 17 6.70 1.93 2.59
N ALA A 18 7.50 1.77 3.66
CA ALA A 18 8.93 1.51 3.54
C ALA A 18 9.25 0.16 2.87
N ALA A 19 8.49 -0.89 3.19
CA ALA A 19 8.66 -2.21 2.59
C ALA A 19 8.34 -2.21 1.09
N LEU A 20 7.26 -1.53 0.70
CA LEU A 20 6.86 -1.39 -0.70
C LEU A 20 7.85 -0.52 -1.48
N GLU A 21 8.32 0.58 -0.90
CA GLU A 21 9.33 1.45 -1.51
C GLU A 21 10.62 0.69 -1.81
N LYS A 22 11.11 -0.11 -0.86
CA LYS A 22 12.28 -0.98 -1.05
C LYS A 22 12.11 -1.99 -2.21
N ASN A 23 10.87 -2.31 -2.58
CA ASN A 23 10.53 -3.22 -3.68
C ASN A 23 10.07 -2.50 -4.96
N GLY A 24 10.28 -1.17 -5.03
CA GLY A 24 9.98 -0.34 -6.20
C GLY A 24 8.49 -0.02 -6.36
N ILE A 25 7.69 -0.09 -5.30
CA ILE A 25 6.29 0.30 -5.28
C ILE A 25 6.16 1.55 -4.41
N ILE A 26 5.96 2.70 -5.06
CA ILE A 26 5.82 3.98 -4.36
C ILE A 26 4.36 4.19 -3.98
N CYS A 27 4.10 4.33 -2.69
CA CYS A 27 2.79 4.65 -2.13
C CYS A 27 2.94 5.61 -0.96
N ASN A 28 1.83 5.96 -0.31
CA ASN A 28 1.83 6.89 0.82
C ASN A 28 1.15 6.23 2.03
N LYS A 29 1.81 6.28 3.20
CA LYS A 29 1.17 5.95 4.48
C LYS A 29 -0.01 6.91 4.73
N ASN A 30 -1.14 6.37 5.16
CA ASN A 30 -2.38 7.14 5.30
C ASN A 30 -3.20 6.60 6.46
N THR A 31 -3.89 7.48 7.18
CA THR A 31 -4.89 7.08 8.18
C THR A 31 -6.07 6.37 7.51
N ILE A 32 -6.76 5.53 8.26
CA ILE A 32 -7.99 4.84 7.81
C ILE A 32 -9.21 5.34 8.62
N PRO A 33 -10.44 5.08 8.17
CA PRO A 33 -11.63 5.39 8.97
C PRO A 33 -11.55 4.74 10.36
N GLY A 34 -11.82 5.52 11.41
CA GLY A 34 -11.73 5.03 12.79
C GLY A 34 -10.31 4.86 13.33
N GLU A 35 -9.31 5.52 12.70
CA GLU A 35 -7.91 5.48 13.14
C GLU A 35 -7.76 5.77 14.64
N THR A 36 -7.01 4.89 15.31
CA THR A 36 -6.64 5.03 16.73
C THR A 36 -5.14 5.26 16.91
N ARG A 37 -4.34 5.03 15.87
CA ARG A 37 -2.90 5.26 15.87
C ARG A 37 -2.55 6.72 15.57
N SER A 38 -1.29 7.07 15.82
CA SER A 38 -0.76 8.40 15.50
C SER A 38 -0.75 8.66 13.99
N PRO A 39 -1.03 9.90 13.53
CA PRO A 39 -0.85 10.29 12.13
C PRO A 39 0.58 10.10 11.59
N PHE A 40 1.59 10.05 12.46
CA PHE A 40 2.99 9.79 12.09
C PHE A 40 3.30 8.30 11.88
N ASP A 41 2.41 7.40 12.33
CA ASP A 41 2.52 5.95 12.16
C ASP A 41 1.12 5.32 12.00
N PRO A 42 0.41 5.63 10.89
CA PRO A 42 -0.99 5.30 10.71
C PRO A 42 -1.20 3.80 10.41
N SER A 43 -2.45 3.36 10.29
CA SER A 43 -2.85 1.96 10.09
C SER A 43 -2.88 1.49 8.63
N GLY A 44 -2.70 2.37 7.65
CA GLY A 44 -2.89 1.99 6.24
C GLY A 44 -2.01 2.71 5.23
N ILE A 45 -2.25 2.38 3.96
CA ILE A 45 -1.60 2.97 2.79
C ILE A 45 -2.63 3.39 1.74
N ARG A 46 -2.28 4.41 0.95
CA ARG A 46 -3.08 4.88 -0.18
C ARG A 46 -2.41 4.50 -1.50
N VAL A 47 -3.18 3.86 -2.39
CA VAL A 47 -2.74 3.51 -3.74
C VAL A 47 -3.68 4.09 -4.80
N GLY A 48 -3.12 4.40 -5.97
CA GLY A 48 -3.85 4.98 -7.09
C GLY A 48 -3.38 4.42 -8.41
N THR A 49 -4.28 4.40 -9.39
CA THR A 49 -4.02 3.95 -10.76
C THR A 49 -3.57 5.05 -11.74
N PRO A 50 -3.87 6.37 -11.58
CA PRO A 50 -3.64 7.34 -12.65
C PRO A 50 -2.23 7.36 -13.26
N ALA A 51 -1.18 7.34 -12.44
CA ALA A 51 0.20 7.37 -12.94
C ALA A 51 0.51 6.18 -13.86
N MET A 52 0.17 4.97 -13.42
CA MET A 52 0.45 3.74 -14.17
C MET A 52 -0.47 3.59 -15.38
N THR A 53 -1.73 4.01 -15.27
CA THR A 53 -2.66 4.03 -16.41
C THR A 53 -2.18 4.99 -17.51
N THR A 54 -1.65 6.16 -17.16
CA THR A 54 -0.97 7.08 -18.11
C THR A 54 0.24 6.41 -18.76
N SER A 55 0.96 5.55 -18.03
CA SER A 55 2.05 4.71 -18.55
C SER A 55 1.58 3.45 -19.30
N GLY A 56 0.28 3.31 -19.58
CA GLY A 56 -0.26 2.24 -20.42
C GLY A 56 -0.74 0.98 -19.69
N TYR A 57 -0.71 0.94 -18.36
CA TYR A 57 -1.17 -0.24 -17.61
C TYR A 57 -2.66 -0.48 -17.80
N LYS A 58 -3.01 -1.76 -17.93
CA LYS A 58 -4.39 -2.27 -18.01
C LYS A 58 -4.73 -3.14 -16.80
N GLU A 59 -5.96 -3.63 -16.75
CA GLU A 59 -6.51 -4.42 -15.64
C GLU A 59 -5.61 -5.60 -15.28
N LYS A 60 -5.08 -6.32 -16.29
CA LYS A 60 -4.16 -7.45 -16.09
C LYS A 60 -2.84 -7.04 -15.43
N ASP A 61 -2.35 -5.84 -15.69
CA ASP A 61 -1.13 -5.33 -15.07
C ASP A 61 -1.38 -4.95 -13.61
N PHE A 62 -2.54 -4.36 -13.31
CA PHE A 62 -2.93 -4.04 -11.94
C PHE A 62 -3.16 -5.30 -11.08
N ILE A 63 -3.60 -6.41 -11.66
CA ILE A 63 -3.64 -7.70 -10.95
C ILE A 63 -2.23 -8.11 -10.51
N LYS A 64 -1.22 -8.00 -11.39
CA LYS A 64 0.18 -8.30 -11.04
C LYS A 64 0.73 -7.33 -9.98
N VAL A 65 0.37 -6.05 -10.05
CA VAL A 65 0.74 -5.06 -9.03
C VAL A 65 0.15 -5.44 -7.68
N ALA A 66 -1.15 -5.78 -7.63
CA ALA A 66 -1.81 -6.20 -6.39
C ALA A 66 -1.16 -7.46 -5.79
N GLN A 67 -0.81 -8.45 -6.62
CA GLN A 67 -0.08 -9.65 -6.18
C GLN A 67 1.31 -9.30 -5.62
N LYS A 68 2.04 -8.38 -6.28
CA LYS A 68 3.35 -7.95 -5.79
C LYS A 68 3.24 -7.21 -4.44
N ILE A 69 2.21 -6.37 -4.26
CA ILE A 69 1.92 -5.72 -2.98
C ILE A 69 1.67 -6.77 -1.89
N ASP A 70 0.78 -7.73 -2.13
CA ASP A 70 0.46 -8.80 -1.16
C ASP A 70 1.71 -9.61 -0.77
N ILE A 71 2.53 -10.04 -1.75
CA ILE A 71 3.77 -10.78 -1.50
C ILE A 71 4.74 -9.97 -0.63
N VAL A 72 4.92 -8.68 -0.93
CA VAL A 72 5.85 -7.83 -0.16
C VAL A 72 5.35 -7.67 1.27
N LEU A 73 4.07 -7.34 1.46
CA LEU A 73 3.52 -7.11 2.80
C LEU A 73 3.53 -8.38 3.66
N ARG A 74 3.24 -9.56 3.10
CA ARG A 74 3.29 -10.82 3.85
C ARG A 74 4.69 -11.22 4.33
N ARG A 75 5.76 -10.69 3.73
CA ARG A 75 7.16 -10.95 4.09
C ARG A 75 7.73 -9.98 5.13
N VAL A 76 6.91 -9.01 5.57
CA VAL A 76 7.28 -8.05 6.63
C VAL A 76 7.18 -8.69 8.01
N LEU A 77 6.33 -9.70 8.16
CA LEU A 77 6.22 -10.55 9.35
C LEU A 77 7.28 -11.66 9.34
#